data_AF-A0A6I7QNN6-F1
#
_entry.id   AF-A0A6I7QNN6-F1
#
_cell.length_a   1.000
_cell.length_b   1.000
_cell.length_c   1.000
_cell.angle_alpha   90.00
_cell.angle_beta   90.00
_cell.angle_gamma   90.00
#
_symmetry.space_group_name_H-M   'P 1'
#
loop_
_entity.id
_entity.type
_entity.pdbx_description
1 polymer ?
#
loop_
_entity_poly.entity_id
_entity_poly.type
_entity_poly.pdbx_seq_one_letter_code
_entity_poly.pdbx_strand_id
1 'polypeptide(L)'
;MYLVYVVMRIEVKHASHYLLIASAAALGLWNACAYCVYNARTEEELLGAFLISTVGMFLFVVANNAFAFFISRAGSGVGYGGDAGGGREPWWYLVAVSVPTLVFVLLLFTDFTTFISFERVESGWRFQPNRDSLPNLLWLVYAFLLMASCQVYLGLRLRRTNLKRQRRQLRLLIVSGLIAWIPALLQLMMHDAVAAMPNEFYTPVFLLPWAIGNTVAVHHYQFLGVSPEEQSRDILRSTRELVILAGADGTVTFINDAALCFFGRPAGELMSRSVESLLCGPDSTDALLPTCPEALIGVPVSRRIAVPAGDTDRSPLTLDLEITAVTDRFQDFVGYLLVGSVVEPPQSLMVRFGLTRRECEIVQCILNGWSYPAIAGFCHITESTIKTHVTHIYRKLHIHNRMDLLRILEHQGVAGGRLTRHARQTPQTRQTGAIGRGANRDGIPSIPVRTSGPGRS
;
A
#
# COMPACT_ATOMS: atom_id res chain seq x y z
N MET A 1 -15.02 -23.74 0.12
CA MET A 1 -14.53 -23.67 -1.28
C MET A 1 -14.40 -22.25 -1.80
N TYR A 2 -15.48 -21.44 -1.87
CA TYR A 2 -15.38 -20.06 -2.36
C TYR A 2 -14.35 -19.19 -1.60
N LEU A 3 -14.33 -19.25 -0.26
CA LEU A 3 -13.33 -18.53 0.55
C LEU A 3 -11.88 -18.91 0.17
N VAL A 4 -11.59 -20.20 -0.04
CA VAL A 4 -10.26 -20.67 -0.46
C VAL A 4 -9.89 -20.09 -1.83
N TYR A 5 -10.83 -20.12 -2.77
CA TYR A 5 -10.65 -19.56 -4.11
C TYR A 5 -10.33 -18.06 -4.07
N VAL A 6 -11.07 -17.29 -3.25
CA VAL A 6 -10.84 -15.85 -3.08
C VAL A 6 -9.45 -15.57 -2.52
N VAL A 7 -9.00 -16.32 -1.51
CA VAL A 7 -7.67 -16.13 -0.91
C VAL A 7 -6.55 -16.57 -1.87
N MET A 8 -6.76 -17.61 -2.68
CA MET A 8 -5.78 -18.09 -3.66
C MET A 8 -5.50 -17.10 -4.80
N ARG A 9 -6.45 -16.22 -5.13
CA ARG A 9 -6.30 -15.17 -6.15
C ARG A 9 -5.40 -13.99 -5.73
N ILE A 10 -4.96 -13.95 -4.48
CA ILE A 10 -4.06 -12.89 -4.00
C ILE A 10 -2.63 -13.21 -4.44
N GLU A 11 -1.97 -12.25 -5.11
CA GLU A 11 -0.65 -12.42 -5.72
C GLU A 11 0.48 -12.61 -4.70
N VAL A 12 0.50 -11.79 -3.64
CA VAL A 12 1.50 -11.88 -2.56
C VAL A 12 0.89 -12.60 -1.35
N LYS A 13 1.47 -13.75 -0.98
CA LYS A 13 0.97 -14.62 0.10
C LYS A 13 1.91 -14.58 1.30
N HIS A 14 1.36 -14.21 2.46
CA HIS A 14 2.02 -14.32 3.76
C HIS A 14 1.51 -15.55 4.52
N ALA A 15 2.12 -15.88 5.67
CA ALA A 15 1.73 -17.02 6.51
C ALA A 15 0.23 -17.00 6.90
N SER A 16 -0.35 -15.80 7.13
CA SER A 16 -1.77 -15.62 7.44
C SER A 16 -2.70 -16.06 6.31
N HIS A 17 -2.31 -15.93 5.03
CA HIS A 17 -3.09 -16.44 3.89
C HIS A 17 -3.18 -17.96 3.93
N TYR A 18 -2.06 -18.64 4.17
CA TYR A 18 -2.00 -20.10 4.27
C TYR A 18 -2.79 -20.62 5.47
N LEU A 19 -2.74 -19.93 6.61
CA LEU A 19 -3.53 -20.29 7.80
C LEU A 19 -5.04 -20.13 7.58
N LEU A 20 -5.47 -19.09 6.83
CA LEU A 20 -6.88 -18.94 6.46
C LEU A 20 -7.34 -20.03 5.49
N ILE A 21 -6.50 -20.39 4.52
CA ILE A 21 -6.76 -21.50 3.60
C ILE A 21 -6.87 -22.81 4.38
N ALA A 22 -5.93 -23.09 5.29
CA ALA A 22 -5.95 -24.27 6.15
C ALA A 22 -7.23 -24.32 7.00
N SER A 23 -7.63 -23.20 7.59
CA SER A 23 -8.89 -23.08 8.35
C SER A 23 -10.10 -23.40 7.46
N ALA A 24 -10.18 -22.79 6.27
CA ALA A 24 -11.29 -23.01 5.35
C ALA A 24 -11.32 -24.44 4.77
N ALA A 25 -10.16 -25.07 4.57
CA ALA A 25 -10.04 -26.45 4.12
C ALA A 25 -10.44 -27.42 5.23
N ALA A 26 -9.98 -27.21 6.47
CA ALA A 26 -10.38 -28.01 7.63
C ALA A 26 -11.89 -27.91 7.91
N LEU A 27 -12.45 -26.71 7.80
CA LEU A 27 -13.91 -26.50 7.86
C LEU A 27 -14.64 -27.26 6.73
N GLY A 28 -14.05 -27.29 5.53
CA GLY A 28 -14.59 -28.05 4.40
C GLY A 28 -14.59 -29.56 4.66
N LEU A 29 -13.47 -30.09 5.16
CA LEU A 29 -13.33 -31.50 5.52
C LEU A 29 -14.34 -31.90 6.60
N TRP A 30 -14.44 -31.09 7.66
CA TRP A 30 -15.40 -31.28 8.74
C TRP A 30 -16.83 -31.40 8.19
N ASN A 31 -17.26 -30.45 7.36
CA ASN A 31 -18.63 -30.41 6.83
C ASN A 31 -18.93 -31.46 5.77
N ALA A 32 -17.97 -31.83 4.93
CA ALA A 32 -18.16 -32.86 3.91
C ALA A 32 -18.33 -34.24 4.54
N CYS A 33 -17.50 -34.58 5.53
CA CYS A 33 -17.57 -35.87 6.21
C CYS A 33 -18.78 -35.96 7.15
N ALA A 34 -19.16 -34.84 7.77
CA ALA A 34 -20.41 -34.66 8.48
C ALA A 34 -21.66 -35.10 7.69
N TYR A 35 -21.72 -34.75 6.40
CA TYR A 35 -22.80 -35.20 5.52
C TYR A 35 -22.80 -36.73 5.33
N CYS A 36 -21.61 -37.33 5.23
CA CYS A 36 -21.47 -38.80 5.14
C CYS A 36 -21.93 -39.50 6.42
N VAL A 37 -21.65 -38.92 7.60
CA VAL A 37 -22.12 -39.45 8.90
C VAL A 37 -23.65 -39.56 8.92
N TYR A 38 -24.37 -38.54 8.48
CA TYR A 38 -25.84 -38.57 8.51
C TYR A 38 -26.44 -39.59 7.53
N ASN A 39 -25.81 -39.78 6.37
CA ASN A 39 -26.27 -40.70 5.33
C ASN A 39 -25.71 -42.12 5.47
N ALA A 40 -24.92 -42.39 6.53
CA ALA A 40 -24.33 -43.70 6.78
C ALA A 40 -25.45 -44.74 6.99
N ARG A 41 -25.34 -45.85 6.27
CA ARG A 41 -26.31 -46.95 6.33
C ARG A 41 -25.92 -48.01 7.34
N THR A 42 -24.61 -48.13 7.59
CA THR A 42 -24.00 -49.06 8.53
C THR A 42 -23.26 -48.29 9.64
N GLU A 43 -23.07 -48.95 10.78
CA GLU A 43 -22.30 -48.38 11.89
C GLU A 43 -20.82 -48.21 11.54
N GLU A 44 -20.25 -49.10 10.72
CA GLU A 44 -18.87 -48.98 10.23
C GLU A 44 -18.68 -47.74 9.34
N GLU A 45 -19.62 -47.47 8.42
CA GLU A 45 -19.61 -46.25 7.60
C GLU A 45 -19.74 -44.99 8.45
N LEU A 46 -20.60 -45.05 9.48
CA LEU A 46 -20.82 -43.96 10.43
C LEU A 46 -19.53 -43.64 11.20
N LEU A 47 -18.91 -44.65 11.81
CA LEU A 47 -17.67 -44.51 12.58
C LEU A 47 -16.53 -43.98 11.71
N GLY A 48 -16.34 -44.53 10.51
CA GLY A 48 -15.31 -44.07 9.58
C GLY A 48 -15.48 -42.60 9.17
N ALA A 49 -16.70 -42.21 8.76
CA ALA A 49 -17.00 -40.83 8.39
C ALA A 49 -16.89 -39.87 9.60
N PHE A 50 -17.27 -40.33 10.79
CA PHE A 50 -17.24 -39.56 12.01
C PHE A 50 -15.81 -39.24 12.45
N LEU A 51 -14.90 -40.21 12.38
CA LEU A 51 -13.47 -40.01 12.69
C LEU A 51 -12.87 -38.92 11.82
N ILE A 52 -13.08 -39.00 10.49
CA ILE A 52 -12.53 -38.04 9.53
C ILE A 52 -13.14 -36.64 9.75
N SER A 53 -14.45 -36.58 10.00
CA SER A 53 -15.17 -35.35 10.34
C SER A 53 -14.59 -34.66 11.59
N THR A 54 -14.35 -35.45 12.64
CA THR A 54 -13.77 -34.98 13.91
C THR A 54 -12.34 -34.46 13.74
N VAL A 55 -11.52 -35.11 12.90
CA VAL A 55 -10.18 -34.58 12.55
C VAL A 55 -10.29 -33.21 11.88
N GLY A 56 -11.24 -33.03 10.96
CA GLY A 56 -11.51 -31.73 10.33
C GLY A 56 -11.87 -30.65 11.36
N MET A 57 -12.71 -30.97 12.34
CA MET A 57 -13.05 -30.07 13.45
C MET A 57 -11.81 -29.67 14.26
N PHE A 58 -10.98 -30.64 14.63
CA PHE A 58 -9.78 -30.40 15.45
C PHE A 58 -8.79 -29.46 14.75
N LEU A 59 -8.54 -29.72 13.47
CA LEU A 59 -7.67 -28.89 12.64
C LEU A 59 -8.24 -27.48 12.43
N PHE A 60 -9.56 -27.34 12.29
CA PHE A 60 -10.21 -26.03 12.12
C PHE A 60 -9.97 -25.12 13.33
N VAL A 61 -10.16 -25.63 14.55
CA VAL A 61 -10.00 -24.84 15.77
C VAL A 61 -8.57 -24.29 15.90
N VAL A 62 -7.57 -25.14 15.65
CA VAL A 62 -6.15 -24.74 15.68
C VAL A 62 -5.81 -23.75 14.58
N ALA A 63 -6.16 -24.06 13.33
CA ALA A 63 -5.81 -23.23 12.19
C ALA A 63 -6.45 -21.84 12.32
N ASN A 64 -7.71 -21.76 12.76
CA ASN A 64 -8.42 -20.50 12.94
C ASN A 64 -7.84 -19.69 14.12
N ASN A 65 -7.45 -20.35 15.21
CA ASN A 65 -6.78 -19.68 16.32
C ASN A 65 -5.41 -19.12 15.91
N ALA A 66 -4.59 -19.94 15.24
CA ALA A 66 -3.31 -19.52 14.70
C ALA A 66 -3.48 -18.32 13.75
N PHE A 67 -4.44 -18.40 12.83
CA PHE A 67 -4.78 -17.30 11.93
C PHE A 67 -5.05 -16.00 12.70
N ALA A 68 -5.92 -16.02 13.71
CA ALA A 68 -6.24 -14.84 14.51
C ALA A 68 -5.03 -14.30 15.30
N PHE A 69 -4.18 -15.18 15.83
CA PHE A 69 -2.95 -14.80 16.52
C PHE A 69 -1.98 -14.06 15.61
N PHE A 70 -1.67 -14.62 14.43
CA PHE A 70 -0.75 -13.99 13.47
C PHE A 70 -1.30 -12.66 12.95
N ILE A 71 -2.61 -12.62 12.69
CA ILE A 71 -3.30 -11.38 12.34
C ILE A 71 -3.18 -10.34 13.45
N SER A 72 -3.31 -10.71 14.73
CA SER A 72 -3.19 -9.74 15.83
C SER A 72 -1.82 -9.07 15.90
N ARG A 73 -0.78 -9.73 15.39
CA ARG A 73 0.61 -9.23 15.39
C ARG A 73 1.00 -8.53 14.08
N ALA A 74 0.34 -8.84 12.97
CA ALA A 74 0.57 -8.17 11.70
C ALA A 74 0.35 -6.64 11.83
N GLY A 75 1.37 -5.84 11.54
CA GLY A 75 1.33 -4.37 11.67
C GLY A 75 1.54 -3.81 13.07
N SER A 76 1.86 -4.64 14.08
CA SER A 76 2.51 -4.11 15.28
C SER A 76 3.97 -3.86 14.94
N GLY A 77 4.36 -2.60 14.81
CA GLY A 77 5.74 -2.16 14.54
C GLY A 77 6.71 -2.59 15.65
N VAL A 78 7.01 -3.89 15.74
CA VAL A 78 8.23 -4.39 16.36
C VAL A 78 9.35 -3.93 15.42
N GLY A 79 10.09 -2.92 15.89
CA GLY A 79 10.93 -2.04 15.10
C GLY A 79 11.92 -2.75 14.19
N TYR A 80 12.01 -2.24 12.96
CA TYR A 80 13.22 -2.37 12.15
C TYR A 80 14.03 -1.07 12.31
N GLY A 81 14.55 -0.88 13.52
CA GLY A 81 15.75 -0.08 13.77
C GLY A 81 16.89 -1.08 13.93
N GLY A 82 18.01 -0.83 13.26
CA GLY A 82 19.10 -1.78 13.08
C GLY A 82 19.52 -2.49 14.35
N ASP A 83 19.20 -3.79 14.41
CA ASP A 83 20.04 -4.80 15.03
C ASP A 83 19.77 -6.13 14.34
N ALA A 84 20.85 -6.87 14.08
CA ALA A 84 20.86 -8.15 13.41
C ALA A 84 20.15 -9.23 14.25
N GLY A 85 18.83 -9.23 14.21
CA GLY A 85 17.97 -10.22 14.84
C GLY A 85 16.62 -10.24 14.14
N GLY A 86 16.57 -10.85 12.96
CA GLY A 86 15.32 -11.13 12.26
C GLY A 86 14.35 -11.79 13.23
N GLY A 87 13.36 -11.03 13.70
CA GLY A 87 12.33 -11.51 14.61
C GLY A 87 11.53 -12.59 13.89
N ARG A 88 12.01 -13.84 13.95
CA ARG A 88 11.34 -15.00 13.38
C ARG A 88 9.90 -14.96 13.84
N GLU A 89 9.00 -15.07 12.88
CA GLU A 89 7.61 -15.37 13.18
C GLU A 89 7.55 -16.46 14.27
N PRO A 90 6.71 -16.29 15.31
CA PRO A 90 6.71 -17.14 16.50
C PRO A 90 6.20 -18.55 16.19
N TRP A 91 6.99 -19.33 15.46
CA TRP A 91 6.71 -20.70 15.05
C TRP A 91 6.45 -21.61 16.26
N TRP A 92 7.05 -21.28 17.41
CA TRP A 92 6.79 -21.94 18.69
C TRP A 92 5.30 -21.92 19.07
N TYR A 93 4.56 -20.87 18.69
CA TYR A 93 3.12 -20.79 18.94
C TYR A 93 2.34 -21.81 18.10
N LEU A 94 2.71 -21.96 16.82
CA LEU A 94 2.11 -22.98 15.96
C LEU A 94 2.36 -24.37 16.55
N VAL A 95 3.57 -24.64 17.05
CA VAL A 95 3.89 -25.91 17.71
C VAL A 95 3.08 -26.08 19.00
N ALA A 96 3.02 -25.06 19.86
CA ALA A 96 2.31 -25.11 21.13
C ALA A 96 0.81 -25.39 20.97
N VAL A 97 0.18 -24.87 19.92
CA VAL A 97 -1.26 -25.09 19.64
C VAL A 97 -1.49 -26.36 18.79
N SER A 98 -0.52 -26.80 18.00
CA SER A 98 -0.70 -27.99 17.15
C SER A 98 -0.41 -29.29 17.89
N VAL A 99 0.57 -29.32 18.80
CA VAL A 99 0.97 -30.55 19.51
C VAL A 99 -0.15 -31.15 20.35
N PRO A 100 -0.87 -30.40 21.22
CA PRO A 100 -2.01 -30.96 21.96
C PRO A 100 -3.09 -31.50 21.02
N THR A 101 -3.35 -30.80 19.92
CA THR A 101 -4.33 -31.23 18.92
C THR A 101 -3.93 -32.53 18.25
N LEU A 102 -2.65 -32.72 17.91
CA LEU A 102 -2.15 -33.98 17.38
C LEU A 102 -2.32 -35.12 18.40
N VAL A 103 -2.10 -34.86 19.69
CA VAL A 103 -2.37 -35.85 20.74
C VAL A 103 -3.85 -36.24 20.75
N PHE A 104 -4.78 -35.28 20.69
CA PHE A 104 -6.21 -35.59 20.61
C PHE A 104 -6.59 -36.33 19.33
N VAL A 105 -5.99 -36.00 18.19
CA VAL A 105 -6.17 -36.75 16.93
C VAL A 105 -5.68 -38.19 17.09
N LEU A 106 -4.53 -38.43 17.72
CA LEU A 106 -4.03 -39.78 17.96
C LEU A 106 -4.93 -40.56 18.92
N LEU A 107 -5.35 -39.92 20.01
CA LEU A 107 -6.26 -40.52 20.99
C LEU A 107 -7.57 -40.96 20.34
N LEU A 108 -8.09 -40.16 19.38
CA LEU A 108 -9.29 -40.46 18.60
C LEU A 108 -9.27 -41.86 17.94
N PHE A 109 -8.09 -42.40 17.63
CA PHE A 109 -7.94 -43.73 17.00
C PHE A 109 -7.69 -44.88 17.99
N THR A 110 -7.58 -44.63 19.30
CA THR A 110 -7.13 -45.62 20.31
C THR A 110 -8.17 -45.87 21.42
N ASP A 111 -9.47 -45.87 21.12
CA ASP A 111 -10.63 -46.00 22.06
C ASP A 111 -11.18 -44.70 22.66
N PHE A 112 -10.70 -43.52 22.22
CA PHE A 112 -11.34 -42.26 22.56
C PHE A 112 -12.65 -42.09 21.77
N THR A 113 -13.78 -42.44 22.38
CA THR A 113 -15.08 -42.12 21.80
C THR A 113 -15.64 -40.84 22.41
N THR A 114 -15.86 -39.83 21.56
CA THR A 114 -16.62 -38.63 21.91
C THR A 114 -18.07 -38.95 22.28
N PHE A 115 -18.56 -40.14 21.89
CA PHE A 115 -19.94 -40.61 22.04
C PHE A 115 -19.98 -42.06 22.57
N ILE A 116 -20.96 -42.37 23.43
CA ILE A 116 -21.15 -43.67 24.10
C ILE A 116 -21.90 -44.64 23.19
N SER A 117 -22.90 -44.14 22.47
CA SER A 117 -23.77 -44.95 21.59
C SER A 117 -24.30 -44.11 20.43
N PHE A 118 -24.59 -44.80 19.32
CA PHE A 118 -25.24 -44.26 18.14
C PHE A 118 -26.59 -44.93 17.97
N GLU A 119 -27.68 -44.22 18.27
CA GLU A 119 -29.04 -44.75 18.13
C GLU A 119 -29.65 -44.29 16.83
N ARG A 120 -30.21 -45.22 16.04
CA ARG A 120 -30.94 -44.86 14.81
C ARG A 120 -32.39 -44.52 15.15
N VAL A 121 -32.79 -43.29 14.87
CA VAL A 121 -34.14 -42.74 15.05
C VAL A 121 -34.76 -42.49 13.65
N GLU A 122 -36.08 -42.39 13.53
CA GLU A 122 -36.79 -42.16 12.25
C GLU A 122 -36.28 -40.93 11.47
N SER A 123 -35.73 -39.94 12.16
CA SER A 123 -35.18 -38.68 11.63
C SER A 123 -33.65 -38.67 11.45
N GLY A 124 -32.94 -39.76 11.76
CA GLY A 124 -31.48 -39.88 11.59
C GLY A 124 -30.77 -40.55 12.77
N TRP A 125 -29.45 -40.34 12.87
CA TRP A 125 -28.64 -40.85 13.99
C TRP A 125 -28.69 -39.90 15.19
N ARG A 126 -29.02 -40.43 16.37
CA ARG A 126 -28.89 -39.77 17.66
C ARG A 126 -27.54 -40.15 18.28
N PHE A 127 -26.81 -39.12 18.70
CA PHE A 127 -25.45 -39.24 19.25
C PHE A 127 -25.52 -39.00 20.75
N GLN A 128 -25.13 -39.98 21.57
CA GLN A 128 -25.08 -39.82 23.03
C GLN A 128 -23.66 -39.43 23.48
N PRO A 129 -23.40 -38.19 23.93
CA PRO A 129 -22.03 -37.75 24.22
C PRO A 129 -21.41 -38.49 25.41
N ASN A 130 -20.14 -38.86 25.28
CA ASN A 130 -19.35 -39.51 26.33
C ASN A 130 -18.78 -38.47 27.28
N ARG A 131 -19.55 -38.19 28.35
CA ARG A 131 -19.24 -37.16 29.34
C ARG A 131 -18.21 -37.59 30.39
N ASP A 132 -18.12 -38.89 30.65
CA ASP A 132 -17.19 -39.45 31.64
C ASP A 132 -15.77 -39.60 31.07
N SER A 133 -15.61 -39.42 29.75
CA SER A 133 -14.33 -39.45 29.06
C SER A 133 -13.51 -38.19 29.38
N LEU A 134 -12.48 -38.36 30.22
CA LEU A 134 -11.52 -37.32 30.56
C LEU A 134 -10.90 -36.64 29.32
N PRO A 135 -10.45 -37.37 28.27
CA PRO A 135 -9.90 -36.72 27.08
C PRO A 135 -10.94 -35.85 26.33
N ASN A 136 -12.24 -36.19 26.41
CA ASN A 136 -13.30 -35.41 25.76
C ASN A 136 -13.50 -34.08 26.48
N LEU A 137 -13.55 -34.12 27.81
CA LEU A 137 -13.60 -32.93 28.63
C LEU A 137 -12.38 -32.02 28.39
N LEU A 138 -11.18 -32.60 28.35
CA LEU A 138 -9.95 -31.86 28.09
C LEU A 138 -9.97 -31.22 26.69
N TRP A 139 -10.44 -31.93 25.67
CA TRP A 139 -10.62 -31.37 24.33
C TRP A 139 -11.61 -30.21 24.31
N LEU A 140 -12.77 -30.34 24.95
CA LEU A 140 -13.79 -29.29 25.00
C LEU A 140 -13.27 -28.02 25.66
N VAL A 141 -12.59 -28.15 26.80
CA VAL A 141 -11.94 -27.02 27.49
C VAL A 141 -10.86 -26.40 26.61
N TYR A 142 -10.02 -27.23 26.00
CA TYR A 142 -8.94 -26.77 25.12
C TYR A 142 -9.48 -25.99 23.91
N ALA A 143 -10.47 -26.55 23.20
CA ALA A 143 -11.12 -25.91 22.06
C ALA A 143 -11.77 -24.58 22.47
N PHE A 144 -12.47 -24.54 23.60
CA PHE A 144 -13.05 -23.31 24.14
C PHE A 144 -11.99 -22.23 24.41
N LEU A 145 -10.86 -22.59 25.03
CA LEU A 145 -9.77 -21.65 25.28
C LEU A 145 -9.16 -21.11 23.97
N LEU A 146 -9.00 -21.96 22.95
CA LEU A 146 -8.53 -21.52 21.63
C LEU A 146 -9.53 -20.59 20.94
N MET A 147 -10.82 -20.85 21.05
CA MET A 147 -11.87 -20.01 20.47
C MET A 147 -11.98 -18.66 21.19
N ALA A 148 -11.90 -18.67 22.53
CA ALA A 148 -11.89 -17.46 23.35
C ALA A 148 -10.66 -16.61 23.07
N SER A 149 -9.46 -17.23 23.04
CA SER A 149 -8.22 -16.51 22.74
C SER A 149 -8.21 -15.91 21.32
N CYS A 150 -8.83 -16.57 20.33
CA CYS A 150 -9.05 -15.99 19.00
C CYS A 150 -9.79 -14.64 19.07
N GLN A 151 -10.87 -14.55 19.85
CA GLN A 151 -11.62 -13.30 20.03
C GLN A 151 -10.83 -12.25 20.79
N VAL A 152 -10.07 -12.67 21.82
CA VAL A 152 -9.17 -11.77 22.58
C VAL A 152 -8.10 -11.18 21.66
N TYR A 153 -7.45 -11.98 20.81
CA TYR A 153 -6.43 -11.51 19.87
C TYR A 153 -6.98 -10.46 18.89
N LEU A 154 -8.16 -10.71 18.31
CA LEU A 154 -8.82 -9.76 17.42
C LEU A 154 -9.23 -8.48 18.16
N GLY A 155 -9.73 -8.61 19.40
CA GLY A 155 -10.11 -7.47 20.25
C GLY A 155 -8.92 -6.60 20.66
N LEU A 156 -7.80 -7.22 21.02
CA LEU A 156 -6.54 -6.52 21.31
C LEU A 156 -6.04 -5.76 20.07
N ARG A 157 -6.12 -6.37 18.88
CA ARG A 157 -5.76 -5.68 17.63
C ARG A 157 -6.69 -4.51 17.34
N LEU A 158 -7.99 -4.67 17.56
CA LEU A 158 -8.97 -3.61 17.36
C LEU A 158 -8.66 -2.36 18.18
N ARG A 159 -8.18 -2.54 19.44
CA ARG A 159 -7.77 -1.42 20.32
C ARG A 159 -6.53 -0.68 19.81
N ARG A 160 -5.57 -1.40 19.22
CA ARG A 160 -4.31 -0.82 18.70
C ARG A 160 -4.46 -0.17 17.32
N THR A 161 -5.47 -0.56 16.56
CA THR A 161 -5.67 -0.12 15.18
C THR A 161 -6.27 1.28 15.13
N ASN A 162 -5.72 2.17 14.30
CA ASN A 162 -6.24 3.54 14.13
C ASN A 162 -6.97 3.76 12.80
N LEU A 163 -6.70 2.94 11.78
CA LEU A 163 -7.31 3.04 10.46
C LEU A 163 -8.80 2.64 10.49
N LYS A 164 -9.68 3.54 10.01
CA LYS A 164 -11.14 3.33 9.97
C LYS A 164 -11.54 2.04 9.24
N ARG A 165 -10.88 1.76 8.10
CA ARG A 165 -11.08 0.55 7.30
C ARG A 165 -10.77 -0.72 8.08
N GLN A 166 -9.57 -0.81 8.65
CA GLN A 166 -9.13 -1.97 9.44
C GLN A 166 -9.98 -2.17 10.70
N ARG A 167 -10.45 -1.10 11.36
CA ARG A 167 -11.40 -1.22 12.49
C ARG A 167 -12.77 -1.79 12.09
N ARG A 168 -13.32 -1.40 10.93
CA ARG A 168 -14.59 -1.97 10.45
C ARG A 168 -14.45 -3.45 10.12
N GLN A 169 -13.34 -3.80 9.48
CA GLN A 169 -12.97 -5.18 9.18
C GLN A 169 -12.80 -6.05 10.43
N LEU A 170 -12.00 -5.61 11.42
CA LEU A 170 -11.81 -6.37 12.66
C LEU A 170 -13.12 -6.54 13.43
N ARG A 171 -13.98 -5.52 13.46
CA ARG A 171 -15.32 -5.64 14.04
C ARG A 171 -16.17 -6.67 13.32
N LEU A 172 -16.14 -6.71 11.98
CA LEU A 172 -16.85 -7.73 11.21
C LEU A 172 -16.39 -9.14 11.57
N LEU A 173 -15.08 -9.37 11.70
CA LEU A 173 -14.53 -10.69 12.07
C LEU A 173 -14.89 -11.10 13.50
N ILE A 174 -14.84 -10.16 14.45
CA ILE A 174 -15.25 -10.41 15.84
C ILE A 174 -16.74 -10.75 15.90
N VAL A 175 -17.60 -9.93 15.27
CA VAL A 175 -19.05 -10.14 15.30
C VAL A 175 -19.44 -11.44 14.60
N SER A 176 -18.92 -11.69 13.41
CA SER A 176 -19.19 -12.95 12.69
C SER A 176 -18.67 -14.18 13.42
N GLY A 177 -17.52 -14.08 14.10
CA GLY A 177 -17.02 -15.12 14.97
C GLY A 177 -17.90 -15.35 16.19
N LEU A 178 -18.30 -14.29 16.91
CA LEU A 178 -19.18 -14.41 18.08
C LEU A 178 -20.55 -15.02 17.72
N ILE A 179 -21.15 -14.59 16.61
CA ILE A 179 -22.40 -15.17 16.10
C ILE A 179 -22.24 -16.67 15.82
N ALA A 180 -21.06 -17.10 15.37
CA ALA A 180 -20.80 -18.51 15.11
C ALA A 180 -20.54 -19.35 16.37
N TRP A 181 -19.86 -18.77 17.37
CA TRP A 181 -19.41 -19.50 18.55
C TRP A 181 -20.42 -19.51 19.70
N ILE A 182 -21.22 -18.46 19.87
CA ILE A 182 -22.20 -18.38 20.97
C ILE A 182 -23.23 -19.52 20.89
N PRO A 183 -23.84 -19.83 19.73
CA PRO A 183 -24.76 -20.96 19.62
C PRO A 183 -24.09 -22.31 19.86
N ALA A 184 -22.83 -22.49 19.41
CA ALA A 184 -22.06 -23.71 19.67
C ALA A 184 -21.78 -23.90 21.18
N LEU A 185 -21.52 -22.81 21.91
CA LEU A 185 -21.39 -22.83 23.38
C LEU A 185 -22.73 -23.13 24.05
N LEU A 186 -23.81 -22.51 23.58
CA LEU A 186 -25.15 -22.70 24.13
C LEU A 186 -25.63 -24.15 23.94
N GLN A 187 -25.29 -24.77 22.81
CA GLN A 187 -25.55 -26.19 22.55
C GLN A 187 -24.86 -27.09 23.59
N LEU A 188 -23.66 -26.73 24.07
CA LEU A 188 -22.97 -27.46 25.12
C LEU A 188 -23.67 -27.33 26.49
N MET A 189 -24.43 -26.25 26.71
CA MET A 189 -25.12 -25.96 27.97
C MET A 189 -26.60 -26.37 28.01
N MET A 190 -27.33 -26.32 26.88
CA MET A 190 -28.78 -26.57 26.81
C MET A 190 -29.12 -28.03 26.45
N HIS A 191 -28.60 -28.97 27.25
CA HIS A 191 -28.65 -30.41 26.93
C HIS A 191 -30.07 -30.99 26.82
N ASP A 192 -30.95 -30.75 27.80
CA ASP A 192 -32.22 -31.53 27.87
C ASP A 192 -33.28 -31.05 26.87
N ALA A 193 -33.24 -29.78 26.48
CA ALA A 193 -34.13 -29.23 25.45
C ALA A 193 -33.66 -29.56 24.02
N VAL A 194 -32.35 -29.72 23.81
CA VAL A 194 -31.74 -30.04 22.51
C VAL A 194 -31.67 -31.56 22.28
N ALA A 195 -31.47 -32.36 23.31
CA ALA A 195 -31.47 -33.83 23.24
C ALA A 195 -32.83 -34.44 22.82
N ALA A 196 -33.92 -33.68 23.01
CA ALA A 196 -35.26 -34.05 22.54
C ALA A 196 -35.45 -33.80 21.03
N MET A 197 -34.60 -32.97 20.40
CA MET A 197 -34.62 -32.75 18.97
C MET A 197 -33.79 -33.85 18.27
N PRO A 198 -34.18 -34.29 17.07
CA PRO A 198 -33.24 -35.00 16.20
C PRO A 198 -31.98 -34.15 16.10
N ASN A 199 -30.79 -34.75 16.22
CA ASN A 199 -29.51 -34.03 16.09
C ASN A 199 -29.34 -33.56 14.63
N GLU A 200 -30.13 -32.56 14.23
CA GLU A 200 -30.03 -31.87 12.96
C GLU A 200 -28.84 -30.93 13.01
N PHE A 201 -28.23 -30.76 11.84
CA PHE A 201 -26.91 -30.21 11.62
C PHE A 201 -26.81 -28.69 11.90
N TYR A 202 -26.91 -28.26 13.16
CA TYR A 202 -26.89 -26.82 13.48
C TYR A 202 -25.48 -26.21 13.43
N THR A 203 -24.44 -26.97 13.75
CA THR A 203 -23.06 -26.45 13.85
C THR A 203 -22.58 -25.77 12.56
N PRO A 204 -22.80 -26.33 11.35
CA PRO A 204 -22.40 -25.66 10.11
C PRO A 204 -23.22 -24.44 9.77
N VAL A 205 -24.51 -24.44 10.13
CA VAL A 205 -25.38 -23.27 9.99
C VAL A 205 -24.86 -22.13 10.85
N PHE A 206 -24.40 -22.42 12.08
CA PHE A 206 -23.77 -21.44 12.94
C PHE A 206 -22.41 -20.96 12.42
N LEU A 207 -21.65 -21.81 11.71
CA LEU A 207 -20.36 -21.42 11.12
C LEU A 207 -20.48 -20.65 9.79
N LEU A 208 -21.67 -20.59 9.16
CA LEU A 208 -21.90 -19.80 7.94
C LEU A 208 -21.59 -18.30 8.14
N PRO A 209 -22.08 -17.62 9.19
CA PRO A 209 -21.68 -16.26 9.54
C PRO A 209 -20.17 -16.05 9.55
N TRP A 210 -19.38 -16.98 10.10
CA TRP A 210 -17.91 -16.89 10.12
C TRP A 210 -17.34 -16.96 8.70
N ALA A 211 -17.79 -17.90 7.87
CA ALA A 211 -17.31 -18.07 6.50
C ALA A 211 -17.66 -16.86 5.62
N ILE A 212 -18.89 -16.35 5.75
CA ILE A 212 -19.38 -15.15 5.05
C ILE A 212 -18.60 -13.92 5.53
N GLY A 213 -18.43 -13.74 6.84
CA GLY A 213 -17.71 -12.62 7.43
C GLY A 213 -16.25 -12.55 6.95
N ASN A 214 -15.54 -13.69 6.93
CA ASN A 214 -14.18 -13.76 6.38
C ASN A 214 -14.15 -13.48 4.86
N THR A 215 -15.11 -14.00 4.11
CA THR A 215 -15.20 -13.76 2.66
C THR A 215 -15.43 -12.28 2.35
N VAL A 216 -16.38 -11.65 3.04
CA VAL A 216 -16.66 -10.21 2.91
C VAL A 216 -15.46 -9.39 3.37
N ALA A 217 -14.77 -9.80 4.43
CA ALA A 217 -13.53 -9.15 4.86
C ALA A 217 -12.49 -9.15 3.73
N VAL A 218 -12.23 -10.31 3.12
CA VAL A 218 -11.24 -10.44 2.02
C VAL A 218 -11.66 -9.65 0.79
N HIS A 219 -12.92 -9.74 0.34
CA HIS A 219 -13.35 -9.10 -0.89
C HIS A 219 -13.58 -7.58 -0.75
N HIS A 220 -14.36 -7.17 0.25
CA HIS A 220 -14.80 -5.77 0.39
C HIS A 220 -13.76 -4.89 1.07
N TYR A 221 -13.02 -5.43 2.04
CA TYR A 221 -12.01 -4.68 2.80
C TYR A 221 -10.59 -4.99 2.36
N GLN A 222 -10.36 -5.72 1.25
CA GLN A 222 -9.07 -6.29 0.82
C GLN A 222 -8.28 -6.82 2.03
N PHE A 223 -8.95 -7.61 2.89
CA PHE A 223 -8.30 -8.27 4.00
C PHE A 223 -7.20 -9.17 3.46
N LEU A 224 -5.98 -8.98 3.95
CA LEU A 224 -4.76 -9.62 3.44
C LEU A 224 -4.23 -9.07 2.10
N GLY A 225 -4.74 -7.93 1.63
CA GLY A 225 -4.09 -7.13 0.60
C GLY A 225 -2.86 -6.41 1.16
N VAL A 226 -1.91 -6.09 0.27
CA VAL A 226 -0.67 -5.37 0.61
C VAL A 226 -1.02 -4.12 1.41
N SER A 227 -0.33 -3.91 2.53
CA SER A 227 -0.59 -2.75 3.37
C SER A 227 -0.30 -1.45 2.58
N PRO A 228 -1.06 -0.36 2.79
CA PRO A 228 -0.75 0.92 2.14
C PRO A 228 0.68 1.42 2.42
N GLU A 229 1.29 0.95 3.52
CA GLU A 229 2.66 1.24 3.95
C GLU A 229 3.71 0.47 3.13
N GLU A 230 3.44 -0.78 2.73
CA GLU A 230 4.29 -1.53 1.79
C GLU A 230 4.11 -1.02 0.37
N GLN A 231 2.87 -0.73 -0.04
CA GLN A 231 2.62 -0.15 -1.37
C GLN A 231 3.29 1.21 -1.53
N SER A 232 3.22 2.09 -0.53
CA SER A 232 3.93 3.37 -0.59
C SER A 232 5.44 3.16 -0.63
N ARG A 233 6.01 2.22 0.14
CA ARG A 233 7.44 1.90 0.11
C ARG A 233 7.89 1.34 -1.24
N ASP A 234 7.16 0.41 -1.84
CA ASP A 234 7.50 -0.17 -3.15
C ASP A 234 7.36 0.85 -4.28
N ILE A 235 6.34 1.71 -4.21
CA ILE A 235 6.20 2.85 -5.12
C ILE A 235 7.40 3.78 -4.97
N LEU A 236 7.71 4.23 -3.74
CA LEU A 236 8.85 5.14 -3.50
C LEU A 236 10.20 4.52 -3.89
N ARG A 237 10.37 3.20 -3.77
CA ARG A 237 11.57 2.46 -4.20
C ARG A 237 11.74 2.41 -5.71
N SER A 238 10.64 2.19 -6.43
CA SER A 238 10.64 2.00 -7.90
C SER A 238 10.59 3.31 -8.69
N THR A 239 10.36 4.45 -8.04
CA THR A 239 10.40 5.76 -8.69
C THR A 239 11.80 6.07 -9.23
N ARG A 240 11.89 6.57 -10.47
CA ARG A 240 13.16 6.96 -11.13
C ARG A 240 13.77 8.25 -10.58
N GLU A 241 12.97 9.06 -9.91
CA GLU A 241 13.41 10.25 -9.20
C GLU A 241 14.09 9.86 -7.89
N LEU A 242 15.05 10.67 -7.47
CA LEU A 242 15.77 10.53 -6.21
C LEU A 242 14.80 10.83 -5.07
N VAL A 243 14.55 9.88 -4.17
CA VAL A 243 13.65 10.07 -3.03
C VAL A 243 14.40 9.84 -1.73
N ILE A 244 14.37 10.83 -0.84
CA ILE A 244 14.96 10.77 0.51
C ILE A 244 13.90 11.22 1.52
N LEU A 245 13.72 10.41 2.57
CA LEU A 245 12.94 10.81 3.74
C LEU A 245 13.90 11.15 4.88
N ALA A 246 13.70 12.31 5.50
CA ALA A 246 14.48 12.77 6.63
C ALA A 246 13.59 12.92 7.87
N GLY A 247 14.13 12.62 9.05
CA GLY A 247 13.48 12.89 10.33
C GLY A 247 13.40 14.39 10.62
N ALA A 248 12.76 14.74 11.74
CA ALA A 248 12.61 16.14 12.19
C ALA A 248 13.97 16.84 12.44
N ASP A 249 15.00 16.07 12.74
CA ASP A 249 16.40 16.50 12.94
C ASP A 249 17.20 16.55 11.63
N GLY A 250 16.58 16.27 10.48
CA GLY A 250 17.25 16.22 9.18
C GLY A 250 18.07 14.94 8.95
N THR A 251 17.95 13.92 9.81
CA THR A 251 18.63 12.64 9.62
C THR A 251 17.91 11.77 8.60
N VAL A 252 18.65 11.10 7.73
CA VAL A 252 18.08 10.21 6.72
C VAL A 252 17.47 8.96 7.38
N THR A 253 16.18 8.76 7.14
CA THR A 253 15.41 7.60 7.59
C THR A 253 15.06 6.63 6.46
N PHE A 254 14.99 7.12 5.21
CA PHE A 254 14.73 6.29 4.03
C PHE A 254 15.37 6.89 2.77
N ILE A 255 15.86 6.02 1.89
CA ILE A 255 16.45 6.34 0.58
C ILE A 255 15.98 5.28 -0.43
N ASN A 256 15.60 5.70 -1.63
CA ASN A 256 15.21 4.80 -2.72
C ASN A 256 16.38 4.32 -3.60
N ASP A 257 16.12 3.37 -4.49
CA ASP A 257 17.16 2.77 -5.34
C ASP A 257 17.79 3.78 -6.31
N ALA A 258 16.99 4.73 -6.82
CA ALA A 258 17.49 5.82 -7.65
C ALA A 258 18.49 6.70 -6.91
N ALA A 259 18.20 7.03 -5.65
CA ALA A 259 19.08 7.79 -4.77
C ALA A 259 20.36 7.00 -4.40
N LEU A 260 20.25 5.70 -4.10
CA LEU A 260 21.41 4.84 -3.84
C LEU A 260 22.35 4.77 -5.06
N CYS A 261 21.77 4.60 -6.25
CA CYS A 261 22.51 4.60 -7.51
C CYS A 261 23.18 5.95 -7.76
N PHE A 262 22.51 7.06 -7.43
CA PHE A 262 23.05 8.40 -7.57
C PHE A 262 24.28 8.64 -6.68
N PHE A 263 24.19 8.30 -5.38
CA PHE A 263 25.31 8.49 -4.45
C PHE A 263 26.41 7.43 -4.59
N GLY A 264 26.11 6.26 -5.15
CA GLY A 264 27.07 5.16 -5.32
C GLY A 264 27.55 4.54 -4.01
N ARG A 265 26.81 4.74 -2.90
CA ARG A 265 27.14 4.24 -1.56
C ARG A 265 26.06 3.29 -1.06
N PRO A 266 26.42 2.26 -0.27
CA PRO A 266 25.43 1.34 0.29
C PRO A 266 24.52 2.07 1.30
N ALA A 267 23.26 1.62 1.39
CA ALA A 267 22.25 2.24 2.24
C ALA A 267 22.73 2.40 3.70
N GLY A 268 23.48 1.42 4.23
CA GLY A 268 23.97 1.44 5.61
C GLY A 268 24.89 2.61 5.96
N GLU A 269 25.61 3.18 4.98
CA GLU A 269 26.47 4.35 5.21
C GLU A 269 25.70 5.67 5.16
N LEU A 270 24.58 5.69 4.43
CA LEU A 270 23.77 6.88 4.19
C LEU A 270 22.64 7.05 5.22
N MET A 271 22.16 5.93 5.78
CA MET A 271 21.19 5.94 6.88
C MET A 271 21.78 6.65 8.10
N SER A 272 20.94 7.41 8.81
CA SER A 272 21.31 8.15 10.04
C SER A 272 22.36 9.25 9.85
N ARG A 273 22.74 9.60 8.61
CA ARG A 273 23.49 10.83 8.31
C ARG A 273 22.54 12.01 8.13
N SER A 274 23.03 13.22 8.37
CA SER A 274 22.28 14.44 8.04
C SER A 274 22.19 14.60 6.52
N VAL A 275 21.00 14.92 6.03
CA VAL A 275 20.75 15.21 4.60
C VAL A 275 21.64 16.35 4.10
N GLU A 276 21.94 17.33 4.94
CA GLU A 276 22.81 18.45 4.57
C GLU A 276 24.22 17.96 4.28
N SER A 277 24.76 17.05 5.09
CA SER A 277 26.10 16.47 4.85
C SER A 277 26.22 15.63 3.58
N LEU A 278 25.08 15.17 3.02
CA LEU A 278 25.04 14.34 1.82
C LEU A 278 24.88 15.16 0.54
N LEU A 279 24.09 16.23 0.59
CA LEU A 279 23.73 17.04 -0.58
C LEU A 279 24.56 18.32 -0.69
N CYS A 280 25.01 18.85 0.44
CA CYS A 280 25.80 20.07 0.52
C CYS A 280 27.26 19.72 0.82
N GLY A 281 28.19 20.29 0.03
CA GLY A 281 29.62 20.21 0.35
C GLY A 281 29.95 20.99 1.64
N PRO A 282 31.12 20.76 2.26
CA PRO A 282 31.51 21.41 3.51
C PRO A 282 31.54 22.95 3.46
N ASP A 283 31.54 23.55 2.27
CA ASP A 283 31.68 25.00 2.04
C ASP A 283 30.35 25.73 1.77
N SER A 284 29.18 25.06 1.77
CA SER A 284 27.91 25.76 1.52
C SER A 284 27.34 26.37 2.81
N THR A 285 27.19 27.69 2.84
CA THR A 285 26.64 28.46 3.97
C THR A 285 25.11 28.55 3.98
N ASP A 286 24.43 28.17 2.89
CA ASP A 286 22.97 28.16 2.82
C ASP A 286 22.41 26.86 3.43
N ALA A 287 21.76 26.97 4.59
CA ALA A 287 21.03 25.85 5.20
C ALA A 287 20.02 25.28 4.20
N LEU A 288 20.14 23.97 3.90
CA LEU A 288 19.35 23.29 2.87
C LEU A 288 17.89 23.18 3.32
N LEU A 289 17.70 22.83 4.58
CA LEU A 289 16.40 22.71 5.20
C LEU A 289 15.94 24.08 5.74
N PRO A 290 14.67 24.46 5.55
CA PRO A 290 14.15 25.71 6.11
C PRO A 290 14.17 25.69 7.64
N THR A 291 14.54 26.82 8.24
CA THR A 291 14.57 27.01 9.70
C THR A 291 13.18 26.88 10.34
N CYS A 292 12.11 27.10 9.58
CA CYS A 292 10.72 26.94 10.00
C CYS A 292 10.02 25.82 9.20
N PRO A 293 9.93 24.59 9.73
CA PRO A 293 9.29 23.45 9.03
C PRO A 293 7.78 23.62 8.83
N GLU A 294 7.10 24.41 9.66
CA GLU A 294 5.66 24.68 9.56
C GLU A 294 5.26 25.40 8.27
N ALA A 295 6.18 26.20 7.70
CA ALA A 295 5.96 26.91 6.44
C ALA A 295 5.99 26.00 5.19
N LEU A 296 6.46 24.77 5.34
CA LEU A 296 6.54 23.75 4.27
C LEU A 296 5.32 22.83 4.22
N ILE A 297 4.38 22.93 5.16
CA ILE A 297 3.21 22.04 5.21
C ILE A 297 2.30 22.35 4.02
N GLY A 298 2.29 21.43 3.04
CA GLY A 298 1.49 21.55 1.82
C GLY A 298 2.03 22.52 0.77
N VAL A 299 3.18 23.15 0.99
CA VAL A 299 3.86 24.03 0.04
C VAL A 299 5.26 23.49 -0.25
N PRO A 300 5.49 22.90 -1.42
CA PRO A 300 6.82 22.43 -1.79
C PRO A 300 7.78 23.59 -2.01
N VAL A 301 9.00 23.45 -1.52
CA VAL A 301 10.10 24.37 -1.81
C VAL A 301 11.06 23.71 -2.79
N SER A 302 11.17 24.30 -3.97
CA SER A 302 12.14 23.87 -4.98
C SER A 302 13.50 24.52 -4.72
N ARG A 303 14.56 23.71 -4.67
CA ARG A 303 15.95 24.16 -4.60
C ARG A 303 16.80 23.46 -5.64
N ARG A 304 17.64 24.24 -6.33
CA ARG A 304 18.66 23.72 -7.23
C ARG A 304 20.00 23.70 -6.51
N ILE A 305 20.60 22.52 -6.36
CA ILE A 305 21.86 22.36 -5.64
C ILE A 305 22.88 21.67 -6.55
N ALA A 306 24.12 22.17 -6.53
CA ALA A 306 25.24 21.47 -7.13
C ALA A 306 25.80 20.49 -6.11
N VAL A 307 25.62 19.19 -6.35
CA VAL A 307 26.20 18.16 -5.51
C VAL A 307 27.65 17.95 -5.95
N PRO A 308 28.63 18.12 -5.05
CA PRO A 308 30.02 17.83 -5.38
C PRO A 308 30.11 16.35 -5.74
N ALA A 309 30.78 16.06 -6.86
CA ALA A 309 31.23 14.70 -7.11
C ALA A 309 32.18 14.35 -5.94
N GLY A 310 31.86 13.27 -5.22
CA GLY A 310 32.71 12.82 -4.11
C GLY A 310 34.06 12.30 -4.61
N ASP A 311 34.55 11.23 -3.98
CA ASP A 311 35.82 10.55 -4.28
C ASP A 311 35.91 9.90 -5.69
N THR A 312 35.01 10.28 -6.59
CA THR A 312 34.94 9.83 -7.98
C THR A 312 35.13 11.02 -8.89
N ASP A 313 35.99 10.86 -9.90
CA ASP A 313 36.43 11.81 -10.94
C ASP A 313 35.30 12.32 -11.88
N ARG A 314 34.10 12.54 -11.34
CA ARG A 314 32.92 13.02 -12.07
C ARG A 314 32.82 14.54 -11.96
N SER A 315 32.24 15.17 -12.98
CA SER A 315 31.85 16.59 -12.90
C SER A 315 30.75 16.80 -11.84
N PRO A 316 30.70 17.96 -11.16
CA PRO A 316 29.61 18.27 -10.22
C PRO A 316 28.26 18.14 -10.91
N LEU A 317 27.35 17.38 -10.30
CA LEU A 317 26.00 17.14 -10.83
C LEU A 317 25.04 18.15 -10.22
N THR A 318 24.15 18.70 -11.04
CA THR A 318 23.12 19.62 -10.56
C THR A 318 21.84 18.84 -10.27
N LEU A 319 21.29 18.98 -9.08
CA LEU A 319 20.01 18.41 -8.68
C LEU A 319 18.96 19.52 -8.59
N ASP A 320 17.79 19.28 -9.17
CA ASP A 320 16.57 20.01 -8.84
C ASP A 320 15.82 19.20 -7.78
N LEU A 321 15.79 19.72 -6.55
CA LEU A 321 15.15 19.11 -5.39
C LEU A 321 13.85 19.83 -5.04
N GLU A 322 12.83 19.07 -4.68
CA GLU A 322 11.57 19.52 -4.12
C GLU A 322 11.47 19.01 -2.69
N ILE A 323 11.40 19.93 -1.73
CA ILE A 323 11.36 19.64 -0.30
C ILE A 323 9.95 19.93 0.21
N THR A 324 9.34 18.95 0.89
CA THR A 324 8.02 19.06 1.52
C THR A 324 8.08 18.59 2.97
N ALA A 325 7.30 19.21 3.85
CA ALA A 325 7.14 18.74 5.22
C ALA A 325 6.15 17.57 5.27
N VAL A 326 6.51 16.53 6.00
CA VAL A 326 5.67 15.36 6.27
C VAL A 326 5.08 15.51 7.67
N THR A 327 3.77 15.38 7.77
CA THR A 327 3.03 15.46 9.03
C THR A 327 2.34 14.13 9.36
N ASP A 328 2.10 13.87 10.65
CA ASP A 328 1.24 12.75 11.07
C ASP A 328 -0.24 13.14 10.89
N ARG A 329 -1.14 12.18 11.08
CA ARG A 329 -2.60 12.34 11.11
C ARG A 329 -3.12 13.42 12.08
N PHE A 330 -2.29 13.88 13.01
CA PHE A 330 -2.59 14.96 13.96
C PHE A 330 -2.07 16.33 13.50
N GLN A 331 -1.51 16.45 12.28
CA GLN A 331 -0.84 17.64 11.76
C GLN A 331 0.49 18.01 12.44
N ASP A 332 1.00 17.13 13.31
CA ASP A 332 2.32 17.30 13.90
C ASP A 332 3.41 17.04 12.87
N PHE A 333 4.45 17.87 12.87
CA PHE A 333 5.62 17.72 12.01
C PHE A 333 6.42 16.47 12.37
N VAL A 334 6.68 15.61 11.39
CA VAL A 334 7.43 14.35 11.54
C VAL A 334 8.80 14.42 10.89
N GLY A 335 8.92 15.13 9.76
CA GLY A 335 10.17 15.22 9.01
C GLY A 335 10.00 15.78 7.61
N TYR A 336 10.99 15.55 6.75
CA TYR A 336 11.05 16.10 5.39
C TYR A 336 11.01 15.00 4.33
N LEU A 337 10.31 15.25 3.24
CA LEU A 337 10.38 14.46 2.01
C LEU A 337 11.11 15.28 0.96
N LEU A 338 12.20 14.73 0.45
CA LEU A 338 13.00 15.31 -0.63
C LEU A 338 12.83 14.44 -1.89
N VAL A 339 12.36 15.05 -2.96
CA VAL A 339 12.26 14.43 -4.29
C VAL A 339 13.17 15.19 -5.24
N GLY A 340 14.03 14.48 -5.96
CA GLY A 340 15.10 15.06 -6.76
C GLY A 340 15.16 14.53 -8.17
N SER A 341 15.44 15.41 -9.12
CA SER A 341 15.81 15.04 -10.49
C SER A 341 17.21 15.52 -10.82
N VAL A 342 17.98 14.68 -11.52
CA VAL A 342 19.32 15.02 -11.97
C VAL A 342 19.21 15.86 -13.23
N VAL A 343 19.69 17.10 -13.13
CA VAL A 343 19.82 17.98 -14.29
C VAL A 343 21.20 17.75 -14.88
N GLU A 344 21.25 17.01 -15.99
CA GLU A 344 22.50 16.86 -16.73
C GLU A 344 22.96 18.24 -17.27
N PRO A 345 24.23 18.62 -17.07
CA PRO A 345 24.76 19.85 -17.65
C PRO A 345 24.73 19.76 -19.18
N PRO A 346 24.43 20.85 -19.90
CA PRO A 346 24.34 20.86 -21.38
C PRO A 346 25.55 20.28 -22.11
N GLN A 347 26.71 20.35 -21.46
CA GLN A 347 27.99 19.89 -21.96
C GLN A 347 28.06 18.34 -22.05
N SER A 348 27.25 17.60 -21.27
CA SER A 348 27.16 16.13 -21.37
C SER A 348 26.58 15.70 -22.72
N LEU A 349 25.63 16.46 -23.26
CA LEU A 349 25.04 16.23 -24.58
C LEU A 349 26.06 16.45 -25.70
N MET A 350 26.97 17.42 -25.54
CA MET A 350 28.06 17.67 -26.51
C MET A 350 29.01 16.49 -26.61
N VAL A 351 29.43 15.93 -25.47
CA VAL A 351 30.37 14.81 -25.41
C VAL A 351 29.73 13.50 -25.87
N ARG A 352 28.49 13.22 -25.43
CA ARG A 352 27.81 11.95 -25.76
C ARG A 352 27.39 11.83 -27.22
N PHE A 353 26.99 12.93 -27.84
CA PHE A 353 26.41 12.92 -29.19
C PHE A 353 27.30 13.60 -30.24
N GLY A 354 28.52 14.04 -29.88
CA GLY A 354 29.42 14.74 -30.78
C GLY A 354 28.82 16.04 -31.33
N LEU A 355 27.95 16.69 -30.56
CA LEU A 355 27.31 17.95 -30.94
C LEU A 355 28.30 19.09 -30.73
N THR A 356 28.39 19.96 -31.73
CA THR A 356 29.11 21.22 -31.61
C THR A 356 28.39 22.14 -30.63
N ARG A 357 29.11 23.14 -30.09
CA ARG A 357 28.52 24.14 -29.17
C ARG A 357 27.26 24.79 -29.75
N ARG A 358 27.30 25.11 -31.05
CA ARG A 358 26.17 25.74 -31.74
C ARG A 358 24.99 24.80 -31.94
N GLU A 359 25.24 23.52 -32.23
CA GLU A 359 24.20 22.50 -32.32
C GLU A 359 23.54 22.26 -30.94
N CYS A 360 24.31 22.29 -29.86
CA CYS A 360 23.78 22.17 -28.50
C CYS A 360 22.85 23.34 -28.13
N GLU A 361 23.23 24.57 -28.45
CA GLU A 361 22.38 25.77 -28.25
C GLU A 361 21.04 25.64 -29.01
N ILE A 362 21.10 25.19 -30.26
CA ILE A 362 19.90 24.97 -31.08
C ILE A 362 18.99 23.88 -30.47
N VAL A 363 19.57 22.76 -30.02
CA VAL A 363 18.82 21.70 -29.33
C VAL A 363 18.12 22.22 -28.08
N GLN A 364 18.81 23.01 -27.25
CA GLN A 364 18.20 23.61 -26.06
C GLN A 364 17.03 24.53 -26.38
N CYS A 365 17.15 25.37 -27.41
CA CYS A 365 16.03 26.22 -27.82
C CYS A 365 14.83 25.39 -28.31
N ILE A 366 15.07 24.29 -29.03
CA ILE A 366 14.01 23.36 -29.47
C ILE A 366 13.32 22.70 -28.27
N LEU A 367 14.09 22.32 -27.25
CA LEU A 367 13.59 21.76 -25.98
C LEU A 367 12.73 22.75 -25.21
N ASN A 368 13.14 24.02 -25.18
CA ASN A 368 12.37 25.11 -24.56
C ASN A 368 11.10 25.49 -25.33
N GLY A 369 10.76 24.76 -26.41
CA GLY A 369 9.53 25.00 -27.17
C GLY A 369 9.64 26.08 -28.24
N TRP A 370 10.83 26.61 -28.53
CA TRP A 370 10.98 27.77 -29.42
C TRP A 370 10.71 27.37 -30.87
N SER A 371 10.12 28.29 -31.64
CA SER A 371 9.89 28.12 -33.07
C SER A 371 11.16 28.40 -33.86
N TYR A 372 11.34 27.79 -35.04
CA TYR A 372 12.53 28.01 -35.87
C TYR A 372 12.82 29.49 -36.18
N PRO A 373 11.81 30.36 -36.42
CA PRO A 373 12.05 31.80 -36.54
C PRO A 373 12.60 32.44 -35.26
N ALA A 374 12.13 32.03 -34.08
CA ALA A 374 12.62 32.54 -32.81
C ALA A 374 14.07 32.11 -32.54
N ILE A 375 14.41 30.86 -32.88
CA ILE A 375 15.78 30.34 -32.78
C ILE A 375 16.70 31.04 -33.77
N ALA A 376 16.25 31.24 -35.01
CA ALA A 376 16.98 31.97 -36.04
C ALA A 376 17.33 33.40 -35.58
N GLY A 377 16.37 34.11 -34.97
CA GLY A 377 16.58 35.43 -34.39
C GLY A 377 17.58 35.43 -33.23
N PHE A 378 17.47 34.47 -32.32
CA PHE A 378 18.39 34.33 -31.18
C PHE A 378 19.81 33.95 -31.59
N CYS A 379 19.94 33.08 -32.59
CA CYS A 379 21.21 32.63 -33.11
C CYS A 379 21.75 33.53 -34.24
N HIS A 380 21.11 34.67 -34.55
CA HIS A 380 21.52 35.57 -35.63
C HIS A 380 21.82 34.86 -36.97
N ILE A 381 20.99 33.87 -37.34
CA ILE A 381 21.12 33.09 -38.59
C ILE A 381 19.76 32.98 -39.29
N THR A 382 19.75 32.55 -40.56
CA THR A 382 18.51 32.38 -41.30
C THR A 382 17.74 31.13 -40.87
N GLU A 383 16.42 31.12 -41.06
CA GLU A 383 15.59 29.94 -40.80
C GLU A 383 16.01 28.72 -41.65
N SER A 384 16.49 28.95 -42.87
CA SER A 384 17.04 27.90 -43.73
C SER A 384 18.30 27.25 -43.14
N THR A 385 19.13 28.05 -42.47
CA THR A 385 20.33 27.57 -41.76
C THR A 385 19.95 26.75 -40.53
N ILE A 386 18.92 27.18 -39.78
CA ILE A 386 18.36 26.38 -38.68
C ILE A 386 17.84 25.03 -39.16
N LYS A 387 17.07 24.98 -40.26
CA LYS A 387 16.60 23.70 -40.84
C LYS A 387 17.76 22.77 -41.19
N THR A 388 18.85 23.32 -41.72
CA THR A 388 20.06 22.56 -42.03
C THR A 388 20.74 22.03 -40.77
N HIS A 389 20.92 22.87 -39.74
CA HIS A 389 21.45 22.44 -38.44
C HIS A 389 20.59 21.35 -37.79
N VAL A 390 19.27 21.48 -37.82
CA VAL A 390 18.35 20.48 -37.27
C VAL A 390 18.49 19.14 -37.99
N THR A 391 18.59 19.14 -39.32
CA THR A 391 18.83 17.91 -40.09
C THR A 391 20.17 17.26 -39.72
N HIS A 392 21.23 18.06 -39.52
CA HIS A 392 22.53 17.55 -39.08
C HIS A 392 22.48 16.99 -37.65
N ILE A 393 21.79 17.67 -36.74
CA ILE A 393 21.54 17.22 -35.37
C ILE A 393 20.79 15.88 -35.39
N TYR A 394 19.70 15.78 -36.16
CA TYR A 394 18.92 14.55 -36.28
C TYR A 394 19.73 13.39 -36.85
N ARG A 395 20.58 13.66 -37.83
CA ARG A 395 21.51 12.66 -38.37
C ARG A 395 22.53 12.20 -37.33
N LYS A 396 23.13 13.12 -36.56
CA LYS A 396 24.10 12.79 -35.48
C LYS A 396 23.45 12.00 -34.34
N LEU A 397 22.19 12.28 -34.05
CA LEU A 397 21.41 11.61 -33.01
C LEU A 397 20.71 10.33 -33.50
N HIS A 398 20.82 10.00 -34.79
CA HIS A 398 20.12 8.88 -35.43
C HIS A 398 18.60 8.91 -35.23
N ILE A 399 17.99 10.10 -35.36
CA ILE A 399 16.54 10.33 -35.21
C ILE A 399 15.94 10.96 -36.46
N HIS A 400 14.61 10.89 -36.56
CA HIS A 400 13.90 11.35 -37.76
C HIS A 400 12.98 12.55 -37.51
N ASN A 401 12.58 12.79 -36.26
CA ASN A 401 11.65 13.87 -35.96
C ASN A 401 11.88 14.49 -34.57
N ARG A 402 11.20 15.62 -34.31
CA ARG A 402 11.26 16.35 -33.04
C ARG A 402 10.76 15.50 -31.86
N MET A 403 9.80 14.61 -32.07
CA MET A 403 9.30 13.72 -31.02
C MET A 403 10.33 12.67 -30.62
N ASP A 404 11.12 12.18 -31.56
CA ASP A 404 12.24 11.26 -31.28
C ASP A 404 13.32 11.97 -30.47
N LEU A 405 13.61 13.24 -30.79
CA LEU A 405 14.50 14.09 -29.99
C LEU A 405 14.01 14.20 -28.55
N LEU A 406 12.72 14.51 -28.37
CA LEU A 406 12.10 14.60 -27.04
C LEU A 406 12.13 13.25 -26.32
N ARG A 407 11.85 12.14 -27.00
CA ARG A 407 11.86 10.79 -26.42
C ARG A 407 13.25 10.35 -25.96
N ILE A 408 14.29 10.57 -26.76
CA ILE A 408 15.67 10.25 -26.36
C ILE A 408 16.05 11.02 -25.11
N LEU A 409 15.58 12.27 -24.99
CA LEU A 409 15.93 13.15 -23.87
C LEU A 409 15.04 12.94 -22.64
N GLU A 410 13.77 12.54 -22.81
CA GLU A 410 12.87 12.06 -21.74
C GLU A 410 13.38 10.75 -21.14
N HIS A 411 13.82 9.81 -21.98
CA HIS A 411 14.39 8.54 -21.54
C HIS A 411 15.76 8.71 -20.83
N GLN A 412 16.35 9.90 -20.94
CA GLN A 412 17.61 10.29 -20.30
C GLN A 412 17.46 11.39 -19.24
N GLY A 413 16.23 11.72 -18.82
CA GLY A 413 15.98 12.61 -17.68
C GLY A 413 16.16 14.11 -17.95
N VAL A 414 16.42 14.54 -19.19
CA VAL A 414 16.73 15.93 -19.54
C VAL A 414 15.45 16.79 -19.65
N ALA A 415 14.28 16.17 -19.85
CA ALA A 415 13.01 16.87 -20.06
C ALA A 415 12.15 17.07 -18.79
N GLY A 416 12.68 16.76 -17.59
CA GLY A 416 11.93 16.86 -16.33
C GLY A 416 11.68 18.30 -15.84
N GLY A 417 12.30 19.30 -16.45
CA GLY A 417 12.14 20.70 -16.07
C GLY A 417 11.39 21.51 -17.15
N ARG A 418 10.13 21.85 -16.87
CA ARG A 418 9.32 22.90 -17.57
C ARG A 418 8.68 22.51 -18.90
N LEU A 419 7.49 21.91 -18.84
CA LEU A 419 6.47 22.11 -19.89
C LEU A 419 5.13 22.67 -19.39
N THR A 420 4.97 22.98 -18.10
CA THR A 420 3.73 23.57 -17.58
C THR A 420 4.01 24.74 -16.63
N ARG A 421 4.19 25.96 -17.16
CA ARG A 421 3.63 27.23 -16.60
C ARG A 421 4.12 28.56 -17.20
N HIS A 422 5.04 28.60 -18.16
CA HIS A 422 5.54 29.88 -18.71
C HIS A 422 5.27 30.07 -20.20
N ALA A 423 3.99 30.10 -20.57
CA ALA A 423 3.54 30.60 -21.87
C ALA A 423 2.30 31.50 -21.71
N ARG A 424 2.46 32.62 -21.01
CA ARG A 424 1.63 33.82 -21.15
C ARG A 424 2.44 35.03 -20.70
N GLN A 425 3.44 35.40 -21.50
CA GLN A 425 4.01 36.74 -21.52
C GLN A 425 4.80 36.88 -22.82
N THR A 426 4.11 37.37 -23.84
CA THR A 426 4.72 37.94 -25.05
C THR A 426 5.62 39.12 -24.64
N PRO A 427 6.81 39.31 -25.25
CA PRO A 427 7.57 40.52 -25.03
C PRO A 427 6.91 41.67 -25.80
N GLN A 428 6.39 42.68 -25.09
CA GLN A 428 6.03 43.96 -25.71
C GLN A 428 7.32 44.73 -26.03
N THR A 429 7.53 44.92 -27.32
CA THR A 429 8.56 45.76 -27.90
C THR A 429 8.42 47.20 -27.41
N ARG A 430 9.51 47.74 -26.84
CA ARG A 430 9.73 49.18 -26.69
C ARG A 430 9.58 49.86 -28.05
N GLN A 431 8.61 50.76 -28.19
CA GLN A 431 8.70 51.89 -29.11
C GLN A 431 8.44 53.19 -28.34
N THR A 432 9.53 53.91 -28.12
CA THR A 432 9.56 55.35 -27.88
C THR A 432 9.25 56.09 -29.18
N GLY A 433 8.38 57.12 -29.13
CA GLY A 433 8.51 58.28 -30.03
C GLY A 433 7.22 58.92 -30.57
N ALA A 434 6.92 60.09 -30.03
CA ALA A 434 6.41 61.30 -30.72
C ALA A 434 4.90 61.52 -31.02
N ILE A 435 4.31 62.40 -30.19
CA ILE A 435 3.65 63.69 -30.52
C ILE A 435 2.60 63.74 -31.66
N GLY A 436 1.36 64.14 -31.34
CA GLY A 436 0.40 64.66 -32.32
C GLY A 436 -0.97 65.06 -31.73
N ARG A 437 -1.33 66.34 -31.85
CA ARG A 437 -2.51 67.07 -31.34
C ARG A 437 -3.86 66.73 -32.01
N GLY A 438 -4.97 67.11 -31.36
CA GLY A 438 -6.23 67.59 -31.99
C GLY A 438 -7.48 66.77 -31.62
N ALA A 439 -8.37 67.24 -30.73
CA ALA A 439 -9.46 68.21 -30.95
C ALA A 439 -10.80 67.59 -31.42
N ASN A 440 -11.77 67.55 -30.49
CA ASN A 440 -13.17 68.01 -30.58
C ASN A 440 -14.11 67.45 -31.68
N ARG A 441 -15.25 66.83 -31.28
CA ARG A 441 -16.65 67.31 -31.47
C ARG A 441 -17.71 66.20 -31.58
N ASP A 442 -18.79 66.46 -30.83
CA ASP A 442 -20.22 66.28 -31.12
C ASP A 442 -20.90 64.90 -31.13
N GLY A 443 -21.97 64.77 -30.33
CA GLY A 443 -22.95 63.68 -30.47
C GLY A 443 -23.83 63.33 -29.24
N ILE A 444 -24.61 64.27 -28.71
CA ILE A 444 -25.80 64.07 -27.84
C ILE A 444 -26.93 64.89 -28.53
N PRO A 445 -28.26 64.64 -28.46
CA PRO A 445 -29.06 63.93 -27.43
C PRO A 445 -30.23 63.05 -27.93
N SER A 446 -30.93 62.36 -27.02
CA SER A 446 -32.39 62.54 -26.84
C SER A 446 -32.94 61.86 -25.57
N ILE A 447 -33.71 62.63 -24.80
CA ILE A 447 -34.53 62.28 -23.63
C ILE A 447 -36.00 62.32 -24.09
N PRO A 448 -36.94 61.60 -23.43
CA PRO A 448 -38.15 62.27 -22.93
C PRO A 448 -38.45 61.88 -21.47
N VAL A 449 -38.45 62.85 -20.55
CA VAL A 449 -39.61 63.57 -19.97
C VAL A 449 -40.48 62.70 -19.03
N ARG A 450 -40.46 63.11 -17.77
CA ARG A 450 -41.24 62.62 -16.63
C ARG A 450 -42.39 63.62 -16.41
N THR A 451 -43.63 63.16 -16.36
CA THR A 451 -44.78 63.94 -15.86
C THR A 451 -45.07 63.61 -14.40
N SER A 452 -45.33 64.69 -13.65
CA SER A 452 -45.77 64.80 -12.25
C SER A 452 -46.94 63.88 -11.86
N GLY A 453 -46.95 63.29 -10.67
CA GLY A 453 -47.56 63.89 -9.48
C GLY A 453 -48.11 62.81 -8.52
N PRO A 454 -48.49 63.16 -7.28
CA PRO A 454 -48.25 62.35 -6.07
C PRO A 454 -49.49 61.61 -5.53
N GLY A 455 -49.30 60.58 -4.71
CA GLY A 455 -50.41 59.97 -3.97
C GLY A 455 -50.00 58.79 -3.10
N ARG A 456 -50.22 58.95 -1.79
CA ARG A 456 -50.03 57.98 -0.70
C ARG A 456 -50.91 56.74 -0.87
N SER A 457 -50.40 55.58 -0.47
CA SER A 457 -50.95 54.69 0.58
C SER A 457 -50.07 53.46 0.73
#